data_AF-A0A6G6YDD7-F1
#
_entry.id   AF-A0A6G6YDD7-F1
#
_cell.length_a   1.000
_cell.length_b   1.000
_cell.length_c   1.000
_cell.angle_alpha   90.00
_cell.angle_beta   90.00
_cell.angle_gamma   90.00
#
_symmetry.space_group_name_H-M   'P 1'
#
loop_
_entity.id
_entity.type
_entity.pdbx_description
1 polymer ?
#
loop_
_entity_poly.entity_id
_entity_poly.type
_entity_poly.pdbx_seq_one_letter_code
_entity_poly.pdbx_strand_id
1 'polypeptide(L)'
;MKKLFLSLTIIAASLSYAQKKEISNAVKAADQGDANTTASEISKAEAIFGDKIYLLEPSLQEQYYYAKGLGLVKSGKIAEGAQILSKISDLGKATIYTGKDNDKKKVYFVGKEAADKFGAGLSLKEEKYTPSLASKLGNQLNASYQSTNKQAYDLYQAKDFAGAAKLFEEAYFLSKAAGAENQNLLYSSAVAYAQGNKKEESSKIFDQLIAMNFTGVETIYTAKSKKSNTIDNLDKTTFDLYKKMGATSDYTDFKEERTASKEEEIYDIQSALLMELEKYNEAIEVTQKGLKKFPNNAKLANTLGLAYYKAGKTEEFVTSLKSQISKNPNDAIAYYNLGVIYSKDPAKQKEAEEAFNKAISIDPTNRTAFTNMVYLIMGDDEKAINSYNELRKAKKIDEANKVMEQRRARFAKAIPYAEKAYALDPKDADMVSLLKAFYNATQNTAKFNEFKAKEAELKK
;
A
#
# COMPACT_ATOMS: atom_id res chain seq x y z
N MET A 1 2.10 -61.27 -26.22
CA MET A 1 3.49 -60.82 -26.49
C MET A 1 3.65 -59.39 -25.99
N LYS A 2 4.44 -59.21 -24.92
CA LYS A 2 4.82 -57.90 -24.37
C LYS A 2 5.70 -57.19 -25.40
N LYS A 3 5.32 -56.00 -25.85
CA LYS A 3 6.21 -55.15 -26.66
C LYS A 3 7.14 -54.41 -25.71
N LEU A 4 8.41 -54.84 -25.69
CA LEU A 4 9.52 -54.05 -25.17
C LEU A 4 9.56 -52.72 -25.95
N PHE A 5 9.44 -51.60 -25.25
CA PHE A 5 9.94 -50.33 -25.76
C PHE A 5 11.33 -50.10 -25.18
N LEU A 6 12.32 -50.24 -26.05
CA LEU A 6 13.71 -49.90 -25.81
C LEU A 6 13.84 -48.47 -25.32
N SER A 7 14.58 -48.31 -24.23
CA SER A 7 15.12 -47.05 -23.74
C SER A 7 16.00 -46.40 -24.83
N LEU A 8 15.55 -45.30 -25.40
CA LEU A 8 16.44 -44.33 -26.03
C LEU A 8 16.81 -43.27 -25.00
N THR A 9 17.98 -43.48 -24.38
CA THR A 9 18.73 -42.48 -23.65
C THR A 9 19.11 -41.37 -24.63
N ILE A 10 18.24 -40.37 -24.74
CA ILE A 10 18.65 -39.08 -25.32
C ILE A 10 19.54 -38.44 -24.27
N ILE A 11 20.84 -38.41 -24.57
CA ILE A 11 21.85 -37.61 -23.85
C ILE A 11 21.45 -36.14 -24.05
N ALA A 12 20.52 -35.67 -23.23
CA ALA A 12 20.43 -34.25 -22.91
C ALA A 12 21.66 -33.95 -22.06
N ALA A 13 22.47 -32.98 -22.50
CA ALA A 13 23.68 -32.56 -21.78
C ALA A 13 23.36 -32.40 -20.30
N SER A 14 23.76 -33.40 -19.52
CA SER A 14 23.53 -33.47 -18.09
C SER A 14 24.37 -32.38 -17.46
N LEU A 15 23.76 -31.61 -16.56
CA LEU A 15 24.48 -30.96 -15.46
C LEU A 15 25.57 -31.91 -14.94
N SER A 16 26.72 -31.37 -14.53
CA SER A 16 27.77 -32.23 -14.01
C SER A 16 27.22 -33.02 -12.81
N TYR A 17 27.50 -34.33 -12.77
CA TYR A 17 27.15 -35.20 -11.64
C TYR A 17 27.56 -34.59 -10.29
N ALA A 18 28.62 -33.77 -10.29
CA ALA A 18 29.06 -32.94 -9.18
C ALA A 18 27.90 -32.09 -8.60
N GLN A 19 27.28 -31.19 -9.36
CA GLN A 19 26.28 -30.23 -8.81
C GLN A 19 25.15 -30.93 -8.04
N LYS A 20 24.66 -32.05 -8.57
CA LYS A 20 23.61 -32.86 -7.91
C LYS A 20 24.09 -33.44 -6.58
N LYS A 21 25.34 -33.89 -6.53
CA LYS A 21 25.99 -34.44 -5.34
C LYS A 21 26.16 -33.36 -4.27
N GLU A 22 26.71 -32.18 -4.61
CA GLU A 22 26.92 -31.10 -3.63
C GLU A 22 25.60 -30.59 -3.06
N ILE A 23 24.57 -30.37 -3.89
CA ILE A 23 23.24 -29.95 -3.39
C ILE A 23 22.63 -31.05 -2.51
N SER A 24 22.75 -32.33 -2.87
CA SER A 24 22.26 -33.43 -2.04
C SER A 24 22.97 -33.53 -0.69
N ASN A 25 24.29 -33.30 -0.66
CA ASN A 25 25.05 -33.25 0.59
C ASN A 25 24.62 -32.05 1.45
N ALA A 26 24.40 -30.89 0.84
CA ALA A 26 23.92 -29.69 1.52
C ALA A 26 22.54 -29.92 2.17
N VAL A 27 21.62 -30.63 1.48
CA VAL A 27 20.32 -31.00 2.06
C VAL A 27 20.48 -31.87 3.32
N LYS A 28 21.36 -32.88 3.27
CA LYS A 28 21.62 -33.76 4.42
C LYS A 28 22.21 -32.99 5.60
N ALA A 29 23.16 -32.09 5.35
CA ALA A 29 23.76 -31.25 6.38
C ALA A 29 22.72 -30.28 6.98
N ALA A 30 21.87 -29.67 6.14
CA ALA A 30 20.82 -28.76 6.58
C ALA A 30 19.79 -29.45 7.48
N ASP A 31 19.41 -30.70 7.14
CA ASP A 31 18.53 -31.53 7.96
C ASP A 31 19.12 -31.87 9.33
N GLN A 32 20.45 -31.99 9.42
CA GLN A 32 21.19 -32.24 10.66
C GLN A 32 21.45 -30.95 11.45
N GLY A 33 21.10 -29.78 10.91
CA GLY A 33 21.41 -28.48 11.51
C GLY A 33 22.87 -28.07 11.39
N ASP A 34 23.68 -28.75 10.56
CA ASP A 34 25.07 -28.41 10.33
C ASP A 34 25.17 -27.27 9.30
N ALA A 35 25.06 -26.03 9.78
CA ALA A 35 25.10 -24.84 8.95
C ALA A 35 26.45 -24.65 8.23
N ASN A 36 27.56 -25.09 8.83
CA ASN A 36 28.89 -24.94 8.26
C ASN A 36 29.09 -25.86 7.06
N THR A 37 28.75 -27.13 7.20
CA THR A 37 28.81 -28.09 6.09
C THR A 37 27.80 -27.71 5.01
N THR A 38 26.60 -27.27 5.39
CA THR A 38 25.59 -26.76 4.44
C THR A 38 26.16 -25.62 3.61
N ALA A 39 26.75 -24.60 4.24
CA ALA A 39 27.35 -23.46 3.54
C ALA A 39 28.48 -23.90 2.60
N SER A 40 29.36 -24.80 3.05
CA SER A 40 30.47 -25.33 2.24
C SER A 40 29.99 -26.04 0.98
N GLU A 41 29.01 -26.95 1.11
CA GLU A 41 28.47 -27.69 -0.04
C GLU A 41 27.68 -26.78 -0.99
N ILE A 42 26.93 -25.79 -0.47
CA ILE A 42 26.28 -24.77 -1.29
C ILE A 42 27.29 -23.95 -2.08
N SER A 43 28.38 -23.49 -1.45
CA SER A 43 29.42 -22.73 -2.15
C SER A 43 30.10 -23.55 -3.25
N LYS A 44 30.33 -24.86 -3.04
CA LYS A 44 30.84 -25.76 -4.09
C LYS A 44 29.87 -25.88 -5.26
N ALA A 45 28.57 -26.01 -4.99
CA ALA A 45 27.56 -26.08 -6.04
C ALA A 45 27.49 -24.76 -6.84
N GLU A 46 27.48 -23.62 -6.14
CA GLU A 46 27.45 -22.27 -6.74
C GLU A 46 28.71 -21.96 -7.55
N ALA A 47 29.87 -22.51 -7.21
CA ALA A 47 31.08 -22.36 -8.02
C ALA A 47 30.92 -22.93 -9.45
N ILE A 48 29.94 -23.81 -9.67
CA ILE A 48 29.71 -24.46 -10.97
C ILE A 48 28.64 -23.72 -11.78
N PHE A 49 27.49 -23.37 -11.19
CA PHE A 49 26.40 -22.69 -11.92
C PHE A 49 26.35 -21.17 -11.74
N GLY A 50 27.06 -20.60 -10.76
CA GLY A 50 27.06 -19.18 -10.46
C GLY A 50 25.66 -18.64 -10.16
N ASP A 51 25.26 -17.61 -10.88
CA ASP A 51 23.94 -17.01 -10.83
C ASP A 51 22.90 -17.71 -11.74
N LYS A 52 23.33 -18.70 -12.53
CA LYS A 52 22.50 -19.40 -13.53
C LYS A 52 21.67 -20.52 -12.92
N ILE A 53 20.91 -20.22 -11.87
CA ILE A 53 20.00 -21.17 -11.21
C ILE A 53 18.97 -21.76 -12.20
N TYR A 54 18.63 -21.02 -13.26
CA TYR A 54 17.76 -21.51 -14.34
C TYR A 54 18.32 -22.71 -15.11
N LEU A 55 19.59 -23.07 -14.94
CA LEU A 55 20.16 -24.32 -15.48
C LEU A 55 19.77 -25.55 -14.65
N LEU A 56 19.36 -25.36 -13.39
CA LEU A 56 18.95 -26.44 -12.50
C LEU A 56 17.49 -26.81 -12.81
N GLU A 57 17.21 -28.12 -12.91
CA GLU A 57 15.82 -28.58 -13.00
C GLU A 57 15.03 -28.24 -11.73
N PRO A 58 13.70 -28.09 -11.78
CA PRO A 58 12.91 -27.56 -10.67
C PRO A 58 13.10 -28.29 -9.33
N SER A 59 13.28 -29.61 -9.35
CA SER A 59 13.55 -30.40 -8.13
C SER A 59 14.91 -30.11 -7.51
N LEU A 60 15.90 -29.77 -8.34
CA LEU A 60 17.23 -29.38 -7.87
C LEU A 60 17.26 -27.92 -7.40
N GLN A 61 16.48 -27.04 -8.04
CA GLN A 61 16.23 -25.68 -7.51
C GLN A 61 15.58 -25.74 -6.13
N GLU A 62 14.57 -26.60 -5.95
CA GLU A 62 13.92 -26.81 -4.65
C GLU A 62 14.93 -27.25 -3.57
N GLN A 63 15.74 -28.29 -3.86
CA GLN A 63 16.76 -28.77 -2.92
C GLN A 63 17.81 -27.71 -2.59
N TYR A 64 18.24 -26.94 -3.58
CA TYR A 64 19.17 -25.82 -3.39
C TYR A 64 18.57 -24.74 -2.48
N TYR A 65 17.34 -24.28 -2.76
CA TYR A 65 16.66 -23.28 -1.92
C TYR A 65 16.42 -23.81 -0.51
N TYR A 66 16.04 -25.08 -0.37
CA TYR A 66 15.84 -25.74 0.91
C TYR A 66 17.12 -25.74 1.75
N ALA A 67 18.21 -26.27 1.19
CA ALA A 67 19.48 -26.39 1.90
C ALA A 67 20.09 -25.02 2.23
N LYS A 68 20.22 -24.13 1.23
CA LYS A 68 20.79 -22.79 1.43
C LYS A 68 19.98 -21.99 2.43
N GLY A 69 18.66 -22.00 2.27
CA GLY A 69 17.75 -21.27 3.12
C GLY A 69 17.75 -21.76 4.57
N LEU A 70 17.67 -23.07 4.80
CA LEU A 70 17.76 -23.64 6.15
C LEU A 70 19.13 -23.42 6.78
N GLY A 71 20.22 -23.56 6.03
CA GLY A 71 21.57 -23.28 6.53
C GLY A 71 21.73 -21.84 7.03
N LEU A 72 21.14 -20.86 6.32
CA LEU A 72 21.10 -19.47 6.75
C LEU A 72 20.26 -19.27 8.00
N VAL A 73 19.05 -19.85 8.07
CA VAL A 73 18.21 -19.77 9.27
C VAL A 73 18.94 -20.37 10.48
N LYS A 74 19.58 -21.54 10.33
CA LYS A 74 20.31 -22.22 11.40
C LYS A 74 21.59 -21.51 11.84
N SER A 75 22.19 -20.68 10.97
CA SER A 75 23.33 -19.82 11.31
C SER A 75 22.93 -18.45 11.88
N GLY A 76 21.63 -18.21 12.10
CA GLY A 76 21.11 -16.96 12.67
C GLY A 76 20.80 -15.87 11.64
N LYS A 77 21.01 -16.12 10.35
CA LYS A 77 20.64 -15.22 9.24
C LYS A 77 19.20 -15.48 8.80
N ILE A 78 18.25 -15.30 9.71
CA ILE A 78 16.87 -15.77 9.53
C ILE A 78 16.19 -15.06 8.36
N ALA A 79 16.23 -13.73 8.27
CA ALA A 79 15.66 -12.98 7.14
C ALA A 79 16.19 -13.42 5.77
N GLU A 80 17.52 -13.52 5.59
CA GLU A 80 18.13 -13.98 4.35
C GLU A 80 17.70 -15.42 4.01
N GLY A 81 17.70 -16.29 5.02
CA GLY A 81 17.27 -17.68 4.86
C GLY A 81 15.80 -17.82 4.49
N ALA A 82 14.92 -17.08 5.16
CA ALA A 82 13.48 -17.08 4.92
C ALA A 82 13.14 -16.60 3.51
N GLN A 83 13.80 -15.54 3.03
CA GLN A 83 13.64 -15.07 1.64
C GLN A 83 13.99 -16.16 0.63
N ILE A 84 15.09 -16.90 0.84
CA ILE A 84 15.49 -18.00 -0.04
C ILE A 84 14.49 -19.16 0.03
N LEU A 85 14.06 -19.55 1.24
CA LEU A 85 13.09 -20.61 1.43
C LEU A 85 11.74 -20.29 0.78
N SER A 86 11.34 -19.02 0.79
CA SER A 86 10.07 -18.58 0.19
C SER A 86 9.98 -18.85 -1.33
N LYS A 87 11.14 -18.97 -2.02
CA LYS A 87 11.21 -19.34 -3.45
C LYS A 87 10.69 -20.76 -3.73
N ILE A 88 10.67 -21.63 -2.71
CA ILE A 88 10.06 -22.96 -2.82
C ILE A 88 8.55 -22.83 -3.04
N SER A 89 7.89 -21.87 -2.40
CA SER A 89 6.47 -21.58 -2.68
C SER A 89 6.28 -21.06 -4.10
N ASP A 90 7.23 -20.26 -4.62
CA ASP A 90 7.14 -19.72 -5.98
C ASP A 90 7.28 -20.83 -7.04
N LEU A 91 8.14 -21.83 -6.79
CA LEU A 91 8.25 -23.04 -7.63
C LEU A 91 6.92 -23.80 -7.77
N GLY A 92 6.08 -23.80 -6.72
CA GLY A 92 4.77 -24.46 -6.74
C GLY A 92 3.63 -23.62 -7.33
N LYS A 93 3.74 -22.28 -7.27
CA LYS A 93 2.68 -21.36 -7.71
C LYS A 93 2.89 -20.86 -9.14
N ALA A 94 4.13 -20.59 -9.52
CA ALA A 94 4.46 -20.03 -10.82
C ALA A 94 4.40 -21.08 -11.94
N THR A 95 4.20 -20.61 -13.17
CA THR A 95 4.47 -21.43 -14.36
C THR A 95 5.98 -21.54 -14.57
N ILE A 96 6.46 -22.74 -14.88
CA ILE A 96 7.86 -22.98 -15.23
C ILE A 96 7.98 -22.93 -16.74
N TYR A 97 8.79 -22.00 -17.25
CA TYR A 97 9.09 -21.89 -18.67
C TYR A 97 10.35 -22.68 -18.99
N THR A 98 10.22 -23.76 -19.74
CA THR A 98 11.31 -24.68 -20.07
C THR A 98 11.69 -24.61 -21.55
N GLY A 99 12.97 -24.72 -21.85
CA GLY A 99 13.44 -24.72 -23.23
C GLY A 99 14.90 -25.14 -23.34
N LYS A 100 15.54 -24.71 -24.41
CA LYS A 100 16.99 -24.85 -24.58
C LYS A 100 17.62 -23.50 -24.90
N ASP A 101 18.76 -23.22 -24.29
CA ASP A 101 19.58 -22.06 -24.64
C ASP A 101 20.37 -22.30 -25.94
N ASN A 102 21.16 -21.29 -26.34
CA ASN A 102 22.00 -21.33 -27.54
C ASN A 102 23.07 -22.44 -27.48
N ASP A 103 23.47 -22.87 -26.29
CA ASP A 103 24.40 -23.99 -26.06
C ASP A 103 23.68 -25.35 -26.07
N LYS A 104 22.38 -25.39 -26.39
CA LYS A 104 21.51 -26.57 -26.31
C LYS A 104 21.33 -27.14 -24.90
N LYS A 105 21.68 -26.39 -23.85
CA LYS A 105 21.44 -26.76 -22.45
C LYS A 105 19.99 -26.50 -22.10
N LYS A 106 19.40 -27.37 -21.27
CA LYS A 106 18.03 -27.15 -20.78
C LYS A 106 18.03 -25.97 -19.79
N VAL A 107 16.98 -25.16 -19.89
CA VAL A 107 16.74 -24.01 -19.02
C VAL A 107 15.34 -24.08 -18.42
N TYR A 108 15.18 -23.56 -17.20
CA TYR A 108 13.96 -23.58 -16.41
C TYR A 108 13.78 -22.23 -15.71
N PHE A 109 12.91 -21.39 -16.26
CA PHE A 109 12.60 -20.07 -15.70
C PHE A 109 11.34 -20.14 -14.85
N VAL A 110 11.45 -19.71 -13.59
CA VAL A 110 10.32 -19.69 -12.64
C VAL A 110 9.56 -18.38 -12.82
N GLY A 111 8.36 -18.46 -13.40
CA GLY A 111 7.53 -17.30 -13.70
C GLY A 111 7.91 -16.57 -14.98
N LYS A 112 6.97 -15.75 -15.45
CA LYS A 112 7.07 -15.04 -16.73
C LYS A 112 8.20 -14.01 -16.73
N GLU A 113 8.40 -13.29 -15.63
CA GLU A 113 9.46 -12.28 -15.53
C GLU A 113 10.87 -12.86 -15.79
N ALA A 114 11.17 -14.02 -15.19
CA ALA A 114 12.43 -14.70 -15.42
C ALA A 114 12.54 -15.20 -16.87
N ALA A 115 11.44 -15.68 -17.46
CA ALA A 115 11.40 -16.12 -18.85
C ALA A 115 11.61 -14.95 -19.83
N ASP A 116 10.98 -13.80 -19.59
CA ASP A 116 11.13 -12.61 -20.43
C ASP A 116 12.56 -12.04 -20.31
N LYS A 117 13.13 -12.05 -19.10
CA LYS A 117 14.48 -11.50 -18.85
C LYS A 117 15.60 -12.38 -19.39
N PHE A 118 15.53 -13.69 -19.18
CA PHE A 118 16.65 -14.61 -19.46
C PHE A 118 16.38 -15.56 -20.63
N GLY A 119 15.12 -15.72 -21.02
CA GLY A 119 14.67 -16.61 -22.09
C GLY A 119 14.20 -15.89 -23.35
N ALA A 120 14.41 -14.59 -23.47
CA ALA A 120 14.04 -13.82 -24.65
C ALA A 120 14.62 -14.44 -25.93
N GLY A 121 13.76 -14.72 -26.91
CA GLY A 121 14.14 -15.34 -28.18
C GLY A 121 14.26 -16.88 -28.14
N LEU A 122 14.10 -17.52 -26.98
CA LEU A 122 14.07 -18.98 -26.87
C LEU A 122 12.67 -19.53 -27.15
N SER A 123 12.61 -20.75 -27.71
CA SER A 123 11.36 -21.51 -27.79
C SER A 123 11.08 -22.17 -26.44
N LEU A 124 10.14 -21.59 -25.69
CA LEU A 124 9.79 -22.03 -24.33
C LEU A 124 8.44 -22.76 -24.30
N LYS A 125 8.36 -23.79 -23.46
CA LYS A 125 7.13 -24.51 -23.12
C LYS A 125 6.75 -24.21 -21.68
N GLU A 126 5.47 -24.29 -21.37
CA GLU A 126 4.96 -24.12 -20.02
C GLU A 126 4.81 -25.46 -19.31
N GLU A 127 5.34 -25.55 -18.10
CA GLU A 127 5.25 -26.70 -17.21
C GLU A 127 4.82 -26.25 -15.81
N LYS A 128 4.32 -27.21 -15.01
CA LYS A 128 4.01 -27.02 -13.59
C LYS A 128 4.91 -27.92 -12.75
N TYR A 129 5.27 -27.44 -11.57
CA TYR A 129 6.05 -28.17 -10.59
C TYR A 129 5.32 -28.21 -9.25
N THR A 130 5.43 -29.33 -8.54
CA THR A 130 4.88 -29.48 -7.19
C THR A 130 6.03 -29.73 -6.22
N PRO A 131 6.36 -28.76 -5.36
CA PRO A 131 7.41 -28.91 -4.35
C PRO A 131 7.16 -30.10 -3.42
N SER A 132 8.18 -30.94 -3.25
CA SER A 132 8.12 -32.14 -2.42
C SER A 132 8.57 -31.92 -0.97
N LEU A 133 9.36 -30.87 -0.73
CA LEU A 133 9.95 -30.51 0.57
C LEU A 133 9.12 -29.48 1.33
N ALA A 134 8.11 -28.86 0.71
CA ALA A 134 7.32 -27.80 1.33
C ALA A 134 6.66 -28.22 2.66
N SER A 135 6.07 -29.42 2.72
CA SER A 135 5.45 -29.92 3.96
C SER A 135 6.47 -30.15 5.08
N LYS A 136 7.62 -30.75 4.76
CA LYS A 136 8.71 -30.95 5.71
C LYS A 136 9.25 -29.61 6.24
N LEU A 137 9.39 -28.63 5.34
CA LEU A 137 9.86 -27.30 5.66
C LEU A 137 8.90 -26.56 6.60
N GLY A 138 7.60 -26.65 6.38
CA GLY A 138 6.59 -26.04 7.26
C GLY A 138 6.75 -26.48 8.73
N ASN A 139 6.99 -27.77 8.97
CA ASN A 139 7.22 -28.29 10.31
C ASN A 139 8.52 -27.74 10.94
N GLN A 140 9.58 -27.61 10.14
CA GLN A 140 10.88 -27.10 10.63
C GLN A 140 10.86 -25.60 10.92
N LEU A 141 10.03 -24.82 10.21
CA LEU A 141 9.97 -23.36 10.35
C LEU A 141 8.93 -22.87 11.36
N ASN A 142 7.96 -23.69 11.75
CA ASN A 142 6.84 -23.25 12.59
C ASN A 142 7.29 -22.57 13.89
N ALA A 143 8.27 -23.14 14.60
CA ALA A 143 8.79 -22.55 15.83
C ALA A 143 9.47 -21.18 15.60
N SER A 144 10.28 -21.07 14.54
CA SER A 144 10.92 -19.81 14.15
C SER A 144 9.88 -18.77 13.77
N TYR A 145 8.87 -19.14 12.97
CA TYR A 145 7.76 -18.26 12.60
C TYR A 145 7.04 -17.70 13.84
N GLN A 146 6.62 -18.57 14.77
CA GLN A 146 5.91 -18.15 15.98
C GLN A 146 6.76 -17.22 16.86
N SER A 147 8.03 -17.55 17.04
CA SER A 147 8.97 -16.73 17.82
C SER A 147 9.21 -15.37 17.16
N THR A 148 9.55 -15.33 15.88
CA THR A 148 9.79 -14.09 15.11
C THR A 148 8.54 -13.21 15.11
N ASN A 149 7.36 -13.80 14.87
CA ASN A 149 6.10 -13.06 14.87
C ASN A 149 5.81 -12.44 16.24
N LYS A 150 5.99 -13.19 17.33
CA LYS A 150 5.83 -12.66 18.68
C LYS A 150 6.78 -11.48 18.95
N GLN A 151 8.06 -11.65 18.61
CA GLN A 151 9.07 -10.60 18.78
C GLN A 151 8.75 -9.34 17.96
N ALA A 152 8.20 -9.49 16.76
CA ALA A 152 7.75 -8.37 15.94
C ALA A 152 6.68 -7.52 16.67
N TYR A 153 5.68 -8.17 17.26
CA TYR A 153 4.66 -7.49 18.06
C TYR A 153 5.23 -6.88 19.36
N ASP A 154 6.13 -7.58 20.05
CA ASP A 154 6.77 -7.05 21.27
C ASP A 154 7.54 -5.74 20.95
N LEU A 155 8.32 -5.71 19.85
CA LEU A 155 9.02 -4.50 19.39
C LEU A 155 8.07 -3.39 18.96
N TYR A 156 6.97 -3.76 18.28
CA TYR A 156 5.96 -2.79 17.84
C TYR A 156 5.33 -2.08 19.05
N GLN A 157 4.99 -2.81 20.11
CA GLN A 157 4.46 -2.24 21.35
C GLN A 157 5.50 -1.40 22.10
N ALA A 158 6.78 -1.78 22.00
CA ALA A 158 7.90 -0.99 22.51
C ALA A 158 8.19 0.28 21.66
N LYS A 159 7.42 0.52 20.58
CA LYS A 159 7.59 1.61 19.61
C LYS A 159 8.92 1.57 18.84
N ASP A 160 9.61 0.44 18.85
CA ASP A 160 10.70 0.18 17.90
C ASP A 160 10.11 -0.30 16.57
N PHE A 161 9.56 0.66 15.82
CA PHE A 161 8.83 0.35 14.60
C PHE A 161 9.74 -0.19 13.48
N ALA A 162 10.98 0.31 13.39
CA ALA A 162 11.92 -0.18 12.38
C ALA A 162 12.40 -1.61 12.68
N GLY A 163 12.62 -1.95 13.97
CA GLY A 163 12.91 -3.31 14.39
C GLY A 163 11.72 -4.24 14.16
N ALA A 164 10.52 -3.82 14.56
CA ALA A 164 9.29 -4.58 14.34
C ALA A 164 9.03 -4.86 12.85
N ALA A 165 9.21 -3.86 11.99
CA ALA A 165 8.97 -4.00 10.55
C ALA A 165 9.82 -5.09 9.90
N LYS A 166 11.11 -5.16 10.27
CA LYS A 166 12.03 -6.22 9.81
C LYS A 166 11.55 -7.60 10.23
N LEU A 167 11.11 -7.76 11.48
CA LEU A 167 10.63 -9.04 11.98
C LEU A 167 9.27 -9.44 11.39
N PHE A 168 8.39 -8.49 11.10
CA PHE A 168 7.16 -8.77 10.36
C PHE A 168 7.44 -9.28 8.95
N GLU A 169 8.40 -8.67 8.25
CA GLU A 169 8.84 -9.11 6.92
C GLU A 169 9.48 -10.51 6.97
N GLU A 170 10.33 -10.75 7.96
CA GLU A 170 10.91 -12.08 8.21
C GLU A 170 9.82 -13.13 8.50
N ALA A 171 8.87 -12.83 9.38
CA ALA A 171 7.74 -13.70 9.68
C ALA A 171 6.88 -13.98 8.44
N TYR A 172 6.68 -12.97 7.57
CA TYR A 172 6.01 -13.15 6.28
C TYR A 172 6.75 -14.19 5.42
N PHE A 173 8.06 -14.04 5.23
CA PHE A 173 8.83 -14.99 4.41
C PHE A 173 8.86 -16.40 5.01
N LEU A 174 8.96 -16.53 6.33
CA LEU A 174 8.85 -17.82 7.03
C LEU A 174 7.47 -18.47 6.80
N SER A 175 6.39 -17.68 6.90
CA SER A 175 5.03 -18.16 6.66
C SER A 175 4.82 -18.60 5.20
N LYS A 176 5.34 -17.82 4.24
CA LYS A 176 5.31 -18.13 2.81
C LYS A 176 6.09 -19.41 2.50
N ALA A 177 7.28 -19.58 3.09
CA ALA A 177 8.09 -20.79 2.96
C ALA A 177 7.38 -22.03 3.55
N ALA A 178 6.62 -21.86 4.63
CA ALA A 178 5.81 -22.92 5.23
C ALA A 178 4.51 -23.22 4.46
N GLY A 179 4.25 -22.53 3.34
CA GLY A 179 3.04 -22.70 2.53
C GLY A 179 1.81 -21.94 3.06
N ALA A 180 1.96 -21.17 4.14
CA ALA A 180 0.90 -20.36 4.76
C ALA A 180 1.19 -18.87 4.53
N GLU A 181 1.06 -18.41 3.29
CA GLU A 181 1.37 -17.02 2.90
C GLU A 181 0.45 -16.01 3.61
N ASN A 182 0.92 -15.44 4.72
CA ASN A 182 0.17 -14.47 5.50
C ASN A 182 0.54 -13.04 5.10
N GLN A 183 -0.12 -12.51 4.07
CA GLN A 183 0.13 -11.18 3.51
C GLN A 183 -0.15 -10.03 4.50
N ASN A 184 -0.93 -10.26 5.57
CA ASN A 184 -1.13 -9.24 6.62
C ASN A 184 0.16 -8.87 7.35
N LEU A 185 1.12 -9.80 7.42
CA LEU A 185 2.44 -9.53 8.02
C LEU A 185 3.22 -8.54 7.15
N LEU A 186 3.09 -8.64 5.83
CA LEU A 186 3.72 -7.71 4.90
C LEU A 186 3.09 -6.31 5.01
N TYR A 187 1.76 -6.22 5.13
CA TYR A 187 1.09 -4.95 5.46
C TYR A 187 1.55 -4.38 6.82
N SER A 188 1.65 -5.22 7.85
CA SER A 188 2.13 -4.79 9.18
C SER A 188 3.56 -4.27 9.13
N SER A 189 4.42 -4.88 8.31
CA SER A 189 5.78 -4.41 8.04
C SER A 189 5.78 -3.03 7.36
N ALA A 190 4.98 -2.84 6.31
CA ALA A 190 4.88 -1.57 5.60
C ALA A 190 4.46 -0.42 6.53
N VAL A 191 3.43 -0.64 7.34
CA VAL A 191 2.93 0.33 8.33
C VAL A 191 3.99 0.64 9.39
N ALA A 192 4.66 -0.38 9.92
CA ALA A 192 5.72 -0.20 10.91
C ALA A 192 6.91 0.58 10.32
N TYR A 193 7.34 0.30 9.09
CA TYR A 193 8.38 1.12 8.44
C TYR A 193 7.93 2.58 8.25
N ALA A 194 6.67 2.84 7.87
CA ALA A 194 6.15 4.20 7.75
C ALA A 194 6.21 4.94 9.11
N GLN A 195 5.77 4.29 10.20
CA GLN A 195 5.82 4.83 11.55
C GLN A 195 7.26 5.02 12.06
N GLY A 196 8.19 4.19 11.61
CA GLY A 196 9.62 4.31 11.87
C GLY A 196 10.35 5.31 10.98
N ASN A 197 9.64 6.09 10.16
CA ASN A 197 10.20 7.05 9.19
C ASN A 197 11.17 6.40 8.18
N LYS A 198 10.91 5.14 7.81
CA LYS A 198 11.62 4.36 6.79
C LYS A 198 10.79 4.32 5.51
N LYS A 199 10.71 5.47 4.84
CA LYS A 199 9.75 5.74 3.77
C LYS A 199 10.02 4.90 2.53
N GLU A 200 11.28 4.76 2.15
CA GLU A 200 11.70 3.97 1.00
C GLU A 200 11.41 2.48 1.21
N GLU A 201 11.68 1.94 2.39
CA GLU A 201 11.37 0.56 2.74
C GLU A 201 9.87 0.32 2.77
N SER A 202 9.11 1.21 3.42
CA SER A 202 7.64 1.14 3.47
C SER A 202 7.03 1.18 2.07
N SER A 203 7.48 2.12 1.23
CA SER A 203 6.95 2.34 -0.12
C SER A 203 7.15 1.12 -1.02
N LYS A 204 8.33 0.48 -0.95
CA LYS A 204 8.60 -0.77 -1.68
C LYS A 204 7.63 -1.87 -1.31
N ILE A 205 7.27 -1.99 -0.03
CA ILE A 205 6.36 -3.02 0.43
C ILE A 205 4.92 -2.70 0.02
N PHE A 206 4.49 -1.44 0.07
CA PHE A 206 3.17 -1.07 -0.45
C PHE A 206 3.05 -1.31 -1.96
N ASP A 207 4.09 -1.07 -2.75
CA ASP A 207 4.11 -1.45 -4.18
C ASP A 207 3.91 -2.96 -4.36
N GLN A 208 4.56 -3.78 -3.54
CA GLN A 208 4.37 -5.23 -3.55
C GLN A 208 2.91 -5.60 -3.21
N LEU A 209 2.33 -5.02 -2.16
CA LEU A 209 0.94 -5.28 -1.76
C LEU A 209 -0.05 -4.90 -2.86
N ILE A 210 0.16 -3.76 -3.54
CA ILE A 210 -0.64 -3.33 -4.68
C ILE A 210 -0.51 -4.33 -5.84
N ALA A 211 0.71 -4.75 -6.18
CA ALA A 211 0.96 -5.73 -7.24
C ALA A 211 0.32 -7.09 -6.95
N MET A 212 0.23 -7.47 -5.67
CA MET A 212 -0.41 -8.69 -5.20
C MET A 212 -1.94 -8.59 -5.14
N ASN A 213 -2.54 -7.42 -5.41
CA ASN A 213 -3.96 -7.12 -5.19
C ASN A 213 -4.41 -7.46 -3.76
N PHE A 214 -3.55 -7.20 -2.77
CA PHE A 214 -3.86 -7.45 -1.37
C PHE A 214 -4.98 -6.51 -0.90
N THR A 215 -6.05 -7.10 -0.36
CA THR A 215 -7.20 -6.35 0.18
C THR A 215 -7.21 -6.28 1.70
N GLY A 216 -6.47 -7.17 2.38
CA GLY A 216 -6.52 -7.29 3.85
C GLY A 216 -7.87 -7.67 4.43
N VAL A 217 -8.83 -8.10 3.59
CA VAL A 217 -10.14 -8.55 4.04
C VAL A 217 -10.01 -9.94 4.65
N GLU A 218 -10.42 -10.05 5.90
CA GLU A 218 -10.46 -11.29 6.66
C GLU A 218 -11.91 -11.69 6.90
N THR A 219 -12.17 -12.99 6.93
CA THR A 219 -13.45 -13.53 7.39
C THR A 219 -13.34 -13.81 8.89
N ILE A 220 -14.16 -13.12 9.68
CA ILE A 220 -14.32 -13.36 11.11
C ILE A 220 -15.52 -14.28 11.29
N TYR A 221 -15.31 -15.40 11.97
CA TYR A 221 -16.33 -16.36 12.30
C TYR A 221 -16.82 -16.08 13.71
N THR A 222 -18.06 -15.66 13.87
CA THR A 222 -18.62 -15.30 15.18
C THR A 222 -19.79 -16.22 15.54
N ALA A 223 -19.94 -16.49 16.83
CA ALA A 223 -21.10 -17.23 17.32
C ALA A 223 -21.48 -16.76 18.72
N LYS A 224 -22.77 -16.81 19.03
CA LYS A 224 -23.30 -16.45 20.34
C LYS A 224 -23.27 -17.63 21.29
N SER A 225 -22.52 -17.52 22.39
CA SER A 225 -22.47 -18.52 23.44
C SER A 225 -23.81 -18.60 24.18
N LYS A 226 -24.39 -19.80 24.30
CA LYS A 226 -25.62 -20.05 25.06
C LYS A 226 -25.43 -19.85 26.56
N LYS A 227 -24.20 -20.02 27.06
CA LYS A 227 -23.87 -19.95 28.49
C LYS A 227 -23.65 -18.52 28.97
N SER A 228 -22.86 -17.74 28.23
CA SER A 228 -22.51 -16.36 28.61
C SER A 228 -23.34 -15.29 27.91
N ASN A 229 -24.11 -15.66 26.87
CA ASN A 229 -24.86 -14.75 26.02
C ASN A 229 -23.97 -13.73 25.27
N THR A 230 -22.66 -13.96 25.20
CA THR A 230 -21.66 -13.15 24.47
C THR A 230 -21.49 -13.62 23.04
N ILE A 231 -21.03 -12.72 22.17
CA ILE A 231 -20.56 -13.06 20.82
C ILE A 231 -19.07 -13.35 20.91
N ASP A 232 -18.67 -14.56 20.56
CA ASP A 232 -17.29 -15.00 20.59
C ASP A 232 -16.76 -15.14 19.16
N ASN A 233 -15.48 -14.83 18.96
CA ASN A 233 -14.76 -15.11 17.72
C ASN A 233 -14.21 -16.54 17.76
N LEU A 234 -14.51 -17.33 16.73
CA LEU A 234 -14.08 -18.71 16.59
C LEU A 234 -13.09 -18.82 15.43
N ASP A 235 -12.16 -19.76 15.50
CA ASP A 235 -11.47 -20.20 14.28
C ASP A 235 -12.44 -20.99 13.38
N LYS A 236 -12.16 -21.05 12.08
CA LYS A 236 -13.04 -21.69 11.09
C LYS A 236 -13.36 -23.15 11.43
N THR A 237 -12.40 -23.91 11.95
CA THR A 237 -12.60 -25.33 12.25
C THR A 237 -13.56 -25.50 13.43
N THR A 238 -13.37 -24.71 14.49
CA THR A 238 -14.27 -24.68 15.65
C THR A 238 -15.67 -24.18 15.28
N PHE A 239 -15.75 -23.13 14.45
CA PHE A 239 -17.00 -22.62 13.91
C PHE A 239 -17.77 -23.70 13.13
N ASP A 240 -17.11 -24.36 12.17
CA ASP A 240 -17.73 -25.41 11.33
C ASP A 240 -18.20 -26.61 12.19
N LEU A 241 -17.39 -27.01 13.18
CA LEU A 241 -17.73 -28.09 14.11
C LEU A 241 -18.98 -27.75 14.94
N TYR A 242 -18.98 -26.60 15.61
CA TYR A 242 -20.10 -26.20 16.46
C TYR A 242 -21.37 -25.88 15.66
N LYS A 243 -21.23 -25.35 14.45
CA LYS A 243 -22.36 -25.14 13.52
C LYS A 243 -22.96 -26.49 13.11
N LYS A 244 -22.14 -27.50 12.84
CA LYS A 244 -22.58 -28.86 12.48
C LYS A 244 -23.27 -29.58 13.65
N MET A 245 -22.87 -29.31 14.88
CA MET A 245 -23.52 -29.86 16.09
C MET A 245 -24.96 -29.34 16.29
N GLY A 246 -25.32 -28.20 15.69
CA GLY A 246 -26.68 -27.67 15.73
C GLY A 246 -27.20 -27.50 17.17
N ALA A 247 -28.33 -28.14 17.49
CA ALA A 247 -28.98 -27.99 18.79
C ALA A 247 -28.10 -28.43 19.99
N THR A 248 -27.19 -29.39 19.79
CA THR A 248 -26.28 -29.89 20.84
C THR A 248 -25.04 -29.02 21.04
N SER A 249 -24.87 -27.97 20.23
CA SER A 249 -23.79 -27.01 20.38
C SER A 249 -24.03 -26.09 21.58
N ASP A 250 -22.96 -25.66 22.26
CA ASP A 250 -23.00 -24.58 23.25
C ASP A 250 -23.15 -23.18 22.59
N TYR A 251 -23.12 -23.12 21.26
CA TYR A 251 -23.21 -21.90 20.48
C TYR A 251 -24.49 -21.82 19.62
N THR A 252 -24.92 -20.60 19.31
CA THR A 252 -26.03 -20.25 18.41
C THR A 252 -25.64 -19.03 17.57
N ASP A 253 -26.50 -18.59 16.65
CA ASP A 253 -26.32 -17.35 15.89
C ASP A 253 -24.94 -17.25 15.20
N PHE A 254 -24.59 -18.30 14.47
CA PHE A 254 -23.33 -18.39 13.73
C PHE A 254 -23.34 -17.41 12.56
N LYS A 255 -22.37 -16.48 12.54
CA LYS A 255 -22.19 -15.49 11.49
C LYS A 255 -20.79 -15.53 10.90
N GLU A 256 -20.73 -15.20 9.62
CA GLU A 256 -19.50 -14.97 8.89
C GLU A 256 -19.48 -13.49 8.52
N GLU A 257 -18.57 -12.74 9.13
CA GLU A 257 -18.41 -11.31 8.92
C GLU A 257 -17.12 -11.06 8.15
N ARG A 258 -17.09 -10.01 7.33
CA ARG A 258 -15.89 -9.61 6.58
C ARG A 258 -15.37 -8.30 7.13
N THR A 259 -14.08 -8.21 7.38
CA THR A 259 -13.44 -6.94 7.74
C THR A 259 -13.49 -5.95 6.57
N ALA A 260 -13.35 -4.67 6.88
CA ALA A 260 -13.18 -3.65 5.85
C ALA A 260 -11.90 -3.90 5.04
N SER A 261 -11.94 -3.55 3.76
CA SER A 261 -10.75 -3.62 2.90
C SER A 261 -9.74 -2.55 3.30
N LYS A 262 -8.47 -2.93 3.33
CA LYS A 262 -7.31 -2.04 3.50
C LYS A 262 -6.82 -1.48 2.16
N GLU A 263 -7.43 -1.87 1.06
CA GLU A 263 -6.95 -1.53 -0.28
C GLU A 263 -6.97 -0.01 -0.55
N GLU A 264 -8.05 0.68 -0.17
CA GLU A 264 -8.13 2.14 -0.30
C GLU A 264 -7.03 2.85 0.50
N GLU A 265 -6.84 2.42 1.75
CA GLU A 265 -5.79 2.93 2.64
C GLU A 265 -4.38 2.69 2.08
N ILE A 266 -4.13 1.55 1.45
CA ILE A 266 -2.84 1.23 0.82
C ILE A 266 -2.52 2.22 -0.29
N TYR A 267 -3.50 2.56 -1.16
CA TYR A 267 -3.29 3.59 -2.18
C TYR A 267 -3.05 4.95 -1.55
N ASP A 268 -3.82 5.33 -0.51
CA ASP A 268 -3.64 6.61 0.20
C ASP A 268 -2.21 6.76 0.75
N ILE A 269 -1.74 5.74 1.50
CA ILE A 269 -0.44 5.77 2.16
C ILE A 269 0.68 5.73 1.11
N GLN A 270 0.59 4.86 0.11
CA GLN A 270 1.64 4.78 -0.91
C GLN A 270 1.76 6.07 -1.71
N SER A 271 0.63 6.67 -2.10
CA SER A 271 0.62 7.96 -2.78
C SER A 271 1.27 9.05 -1.91
N ALA A 272 0.97 9.09 -0.61
CA ALA A 272 1.59 10.05 0.30
C ALA A 272 3.10 9.82 0.48
N LEU A 273 3.54 8.57 0.66
CA LEU A 273 4.95 8.22 0.76
C LEU A 273 5.74 8.63 -0.49
N LEU A 274 5.19 8.39 -1.69
CA LEU A 274 5.83 8.78 -2.94
C LEU A 274 5.92 10.31 -3.08
N MET A 275 4.93 11.06 -2.59
CA MET A 275 5.01 12.52 -2.53
C MET A 275 6.13 13.01 -1.61
N GLU A 276 6.27 12.39 -0.43
CA GLU A 276 7.32 12.73 0.53
C GLU A 276 8.73 12.33 0.05
N LEU A 277 8.82 11.30 -0.78
CA LEU A 277 10.05 10.87 -1.46
C LEU A 277 10.35 11.69 -2.74
N GLU A 278 9.54 12.70 -3.04
CA GLU A 278 9.62 13.52 -4.26
C GLU A 278 9.50 12.72 -5.57
N LYS A 279 8.96 11.50 -5.51
CA LYS A 279 8.71 10.61 -6.63
C LYS A 279 7.39 10.93 -7.30
N TYR A 280 7.25 12.16 -7.78
CA TYR A 280 5.96 12.70 -8.23
C TYR A 280 5.32 11.93 -9.39
N ASN A 281 6.13 11.40 -10.32
CA ASN A 281 5.60 10.58 -11.43
C ASN A 281 5.03 9.24 -10.94
N GLU A 282 5.74 8.56 -10.04
CA GLU A 282 5.25 7.32 -9.42
C GLU A 282 3.97 7.60 -8.61
N ALA A 283 3.93 8.73 -7.88
CA ALA A 283 2.75 9.16 -7.14
C ALA A 283 1.54 9.38 -8.05
N ILE A 284 1.72 10.02 -9.22
CA ILE A 284 0.65 10.19 -10.23
C ILE A 284 0.08 8.82 -10.63
N GLU A 285 0.95 7.87 -11.00
CA GLU A 285 0.52 6.55 -11.46
C GLU A 285 -0.24 5.76 -10.39
N VAL A 286 0.29 5.71 -9.16
CA VAL A 286 -0.37 5.01 -8.04
C VAL A 286 -1.70 5.66 -7.71
N THR A 287 -1.74 7.00 -7.66
CA THR A 287 -2.95 7.74 -7.30
C THR A 287 -4.05 7.58 -8.36
N GLN A 288 -3.69 7.56 -9.65
CA GLN A 288 -4.64 7.26 -10.73
C GLN A 288 -5.20 5.83 -10.63
N LYS A 289 -4.34 4.84 -10.32
CA LYS A 289 -4.79 3.46 -10.08
C LYS A 289 -5.75 3.40 -8.89
N GLY A 290 -5.44 4.11 -7.81
CA GLY A 290 -6.29 4.23 -6.62
C GLY A 290 -7.65 4.84 -6.96
N LEU A 291 -7.69 6.01 -7.61
CA LEU A 291 -8.93 6.69 -8.00
C LEU A 291 -9.78 5.91 -9.00
N LYS A 292 -9.17 5.04 -9.82
CA LYS A 292 -9.94 4.13 -10.67
C LYS A 292 -10.76 3.12 -9.87
N LYS A 293 -10.26 2.70 -8.70
CA LYS A 293 -10.95 1.77 -7.78
C LYS A 293 -11.83 2.51 -6.77
N PHE A 294 -11.36 3.66 -6.29
CA PHE A 294 -11.98 4.48 -5.23
C PHE A 294 -12.21 5.89 -5.76
N PRO A 295 -13.17 6.08 -6.70
CA PRO A 295 -13.34 7.36 -7.40
C PRO A 295 -13.68 8.52 -6.46
N ASN A 296 -14.28 8.25 -5.31
CA ASN A 296 -14.71 9.27 -4.34
C ASN A 296 -13.66 9.56 -3.25
N ASN A 297 -12.46 9.00 -3.34
CA ASN A 297 -11.41 9.27 -2.35
C ASN A 297 -10.82 10.67 -2.55
N ALA A 298 -11.22 11.60 -1.68
CA ALA A 298 -10.79 12.99 -1.72
C ALA A 298 -9.28 13.16 -1.45
N LYS A 299 -8.66 12.29 -0.64
CA LYS A 299 -7.23 12.34 -0.35
C LYS A 299 -6.42 12.01 -1.60
N LEU A 300 -6.77 10.93 -2.31
CA LEU A 300 -6.16 10.59 -3.59
C LEU A 300 -6.36 11.70 -4.62
N ALA A 301 -7.56 12.25 -4.75
CA ALA A 301 -7.81 13.35 -5.68
C ALA A 301 -6.89 14.56 -5.42
N ASN A 302 -6.74 14.94 -4.15
CA ASN A 302 -5.82 16.00 -3.72
C ASN A 302 -4.36 15.67 -4.02
N THR A 303 -3.93 14.44 -3.68
CA THR A 303 -2.56 13.98 -3.94
C THR A 303 -2.26 13.97 -5.42
N LEU A 304 -3.20 13.60 -6.29
CA LEU A 304 -3.02 13.60 -7.74
C LEU A 304 -2.73 15.01 -8.26
N GLY A 305 -3.55 15.99 -7.88
CA GLY A 305 -3.35 17.38 -8.29
C GLY A 305 -2.02 17.96 -7.79
N LEU A 306 -1.66 17.67 -6.54
CA LEU A 306 -0.38 18.10 -5.98
C LEU A 306 0.81 17.44 -6.69
N ALA A 307 0.72 16.14 -7.01
CA ALA A 307 1.76 15.41 -7.72
C ALA A 307 2.00 15.98 -9.12
N TYR A 308 0.93 16.26 -9.87
CA TYR A 308 1.03 16.92 -11.18
C TYR A 308 1.66 18.31 -11.10
N TYR A 309 1.26 19.11 -10.11
CA TYR A 309 1.84 20.44 -9.88
C TYR A 309 3.34 20.35 -9.57
N LYS A 310 3.73 19.47 -8.64
CA LYS A 310 5.13 19.27 -8.24
C LYS A 310 5.98 18.64 -9.35
N ALA A 311 5.39 17.83 -10.22
CA ALA A 311 6.05 17.29 -11.41
C ALA A 311 6.20 18.30 -12.56
N GLY A 312 5.65 19.51 -12.45
CA GLY A 312 5.63 20.50 -13.54
C GLY A 312 4.69 20.12 -14.70
N LYS A 313 3.77 19.19 -14.48
CA LYS A 313 2.86 18.60 -15.48
C LYS A 313 1.43 19.16 -15.39
N THR A 314 1.31 20.40 -14.92
CA THR A 314 0.01 21.05 -14.68
C THR A 314 -0.88 21.10 -15.92
N GLU A 315 -0.33 21.46 -17.09
CA GLU A 315 -1.11 21.57 -18.34
C GLU A 315 -1.58 20.20 -18.86
N GLU A 316 -0.78 19.14 -18.65
CA GLU A 316 -1.17 17.76 -18.96
C GLU A 316 -2.40 17.36 -18.12
N PHE A 317 -2.35 17.66 -16.82
CA PHE A 317 -3.46 17.36 -15.91
C PHE A 317 -4.71 18.15 -16.25
N VAL A 318 -4.59 19.46 -16.52
CA VAL A 318 -5.73 20.29 -16.97
C VAL A 318 -6.34 19.73 -18.25
N THR A 319 -5.53 19.29 -19.20
CA THR A 319 -6.01 18.68 -20.46
C THR A 319 -6.77 17.38 -20.17
N SER A 320 -6.23 16.54 -19.29
CA SER A 320 -6.88 15.28 -18.86
C SER A 320 -8.23 15.55 -18.18
N LEU A 321 -8.29 16.50 -17.23
CA LEU A 321 -9.51 16.89 -16.54
C LEU A 321 -10.56 17.46 -17.50
N LYS A 322 -10.15 18.29 -18.46
CA LYS A 322 -11.06 18.80 -19.51
C LYS A 322 -11.61 17.67 -20.39
N SER A 323 -10.79 16.67 -20.72
CA SER A 323 -11.25 15.48 -21.45
C SER A 323 -12.21 14.62 -20.60
N GLN A 324 -11.99 14.53 -19.30
CA GLN A 324 -12.88 13.84 -18.37
C GLN A 324 -14.24 14.56 -18.31
N ILE A 325 -14.24 15.89 -18.15
CA ILE A 325 -15.45 16.72 -18.13
C ILE A 325 -16.21 16.66 -19.45
N SER A 326 -15.52 16.62 -20.60
CA SER A 326 -16.21 16.50 -21.89
C SER A 326 -16.93 15.17 -22.06
N LYS A 327 -16.42 14.09 -21.43
CA LYS A 327 -17.07 12.77 -21.40
C LYS A 327 -18.16 12.69 -20.33
N ASN A 328 -17.95 13.32 -19.19
CA ASN A 328 -18.91 13.39 -18.07
C ASN A 328 -19.04 14.84 -17.57
N PRO A 329 -20.01 15.61 -18.11
CA PRO A 329 -20.24 17.00 -17.69
C PRO A 329 -20.70 17.16 -16.23
N ASN A 330 -21.06 16.06 -15.54
CA ASN A 330 -21.47 16.07 -14.13
C ASN A 330 -20.39 15.45 -13.22
N ASP A 331 -19.12 15.53 -13.61
CA ASP A 331 -18.02 15.04 -12.80
C ASP A 331 -17.56 16.09 -11.77
N ALA A 332 -18.16 16.08 -10.58
CA ALA A 332 -17.83 17.02 -9.51
C ALA A 332 -16.33 17.00 -9.13
N ILE A 333 -15.69 15.83 -9.20
CA ILE A 333 -14.30 15.63 -8.81
C ILE A 333 -13.36 16.25 -9.84
N ALA A 334 -13.66 16.09 -11.13
CA ALA A 334 -12.87 16.72 -12.19
C ALA A 334 -12.94 18.26 -12.11
N TYR A 335 -14.13 18.82 -11.86
CA TYR A 335 -14.28 20.26 -11.63
C TYR A 335 -13.55 20.73 -10.36
N TYR A 336 -13.64 19.99 -9.27
CA TYR A 336 -12.91 20.29 -8.04
C TYR A 336 -11.39 20.33 -8.29
N ASN A 337 -10.84 19.33 -8.97
CA ASN A 337 -9.42 19.26 -9.29
C ASN A 337 -8.97 20.38 -10.23
N LEU A 338 -9.80 20.78 -11.21
CA LEU A 338 -9.53 21.98 -12.02
C LEU A 338 -9.46 23.22 -11.16
N GLY A 339 -10.40 23.38 -10.22
CA GLY A 339 -10.41 24.49 -9.26
C GLY A 339 -9.14 24.55 -8.44
N VAL A 340 -8.69 23.41 -7.90
CA VAL A 340 -7.44 23.30 -7.14
C VAL A 340 -6.25 23.73 -7.99
N ILE A 341 -6.16 23.25 -9.23
CA ILE A 341 -5.02 23.56 -10.11
C ILE A 341 -5.02 25.03 -10.53
N TYR A 342 -6.15 25.57 -10.96
CA TYR A 342 -6.25 26.98 -11.34
C TYR A 342 -6.00 27.91 -10.15
N SER A 343 -6.36 27.51 -8.92
CA SER A 343 -6.08 28.31 -7.72
C SER A 343 -4.59 28.52 -7.45
N LYS A 344 -3.70 27.72 -8.07
CA LYS A 344 -2.24 27.88 -7.94
C LYS A 344 -1.67 28.99 -8.83
N ASP A 345 -2.44 29.47 -9.80
CA ASP A 345 -2.06 30.57 -10.69
C ASP A 345 -2.91 31.80 -10.37
N PRO A 346 -2.32 32.91 -9.88
CA PRO A 346 -3.06 34.15 -9.62
C PRO A 346 -3.84 34.68 -10.83
N ALA A 347 -3.38 34.39 -12.05
CA ALA A 347 -4.06 34.81 -13.27
C ALA A 347 -5.34 34.01 -13.54
N LYS A 348 -5.50 32.81 -12.95
CA LYS A 348 -6.61 31.88 -13.17
C LYS A 348 -7.59 31.79 -12.01
N GLN A 349 -7.60 32.78 -11.09
CA GLN A 349 -8.50 32.77 -9.93
C GLN A 349 -9.98 32.71 -10.32
N LYS A 350 -10.37 33.34 -11.43
CA LYS A 350 -11.76 33.33 -11.91
C LYS A 350 -12.16 31.93 -12.38
N GLU A 351 -11.31 31.28 -13.16
CA GLU A 351 -11.51 29.91 -13.63
C GLU A 351 -11.52 28.92 -12.45
N ALA A 352 -10.73 29.17 -11.41
CA ALA A 352 -10.77 28.39 -10.18
C ALA A 352 -12.13 28.51 -9.48
N GLU A 353 -12.66 29.74 -9.34
CA GLU A 353 -13.97 30.00 -8.75
C GLU A 353 -15.09 29.36 -9.58
N GLU A 354 -15.06 29.46 -10.91
CA GLU A 354 -16.04 28.81 -11.80
C GLU A 354 -16.02 27.29 -11.65
N ALA A 355 -14.83 26.69 -11.59
CA ALA A 355 -14.65 25.26 -11.44
C ALA A 355 -15.14 24.76 -10.07
N PHE A 356 -14.79 25.44 -8.97
CA PHE A 356 -15.30 25.09 -7.65
C PHE A 356 -16.81 25.26 -7.54
N ASN A 357 -17.40 26.31 -8.11
CA ASN A 357 -18.85 26.49 -8.13
C ASN A 357 -19.54 25.36 -8.88
N LYS A 358 -18.97 24.89 -10.00
CA LYS A 358 -19.49 23.71 -10.70
C LYS A 358 -19.41 22.45 -9.85
N ALA A 359 -18.26 22.19 -9.21
CA ALA A 359 -18.11 21.06 -8.30
C ALA A 359 -19.17 21.08 -7.17
N ILE A 360 -19.35 22.23 -6.51
CA ILE A 360 -20.34 22.44 -5.44
C ILE A 360 -21.78 22.26 -5.95
N SER A 361 -22.08 22.71 -7.17
CA SER A 361 -23.43 22.58 -7.74
C SER A 361 -23.80 21.13 -8.05
N ILE A 362 -22.82 20.32 -8.41
CA ILE A 362 -22.99 18.89 -8.73
C ILE A 362 -23.01 18.07 -7.44
N ASP A 363 -22.07 18.34 -6.52
CA ASP A 363 -21.98 17.70 -5.20
C ASP A 363 -22.05 18.76 -4.08
N PRO A 364 -23.26 19.05 -3.55
CA PRO A 364 -23.45 20.01 -2.48
C PRO A 364 -22.99 19.48 -1.10
N THR A 365 -22.50 18.24 -1.04
CA THR A 365 -21.94 17.64 0.18
C THR A 365 -20.41 17.66 0.20
N ASN A 366 -19.77 18.11 -0.89
CA ASN A 366 -18.31 18.25 -0.97
C ASN A 366 -17.82 19.42 -0.13
N ARG A 367 -17.63 19.15 1.15
CA ARG A 367 -17.11 20.09 2.14
C ARG A 367 -15.78 20.71 1.71
N THR A 368 -14.87 19.92 1.17
CA THR A 368 -13.53 20.36 0.76
C THR A 368 -13.60 21.40 -0.36
N ALA A 369 -14.54 21.28 -1.29
CA ALA A 369 -14.78 22.28 -2.33
C ALA A 369 -15.25 23.63 -1.73
N PHE A 370 -16.14 23.60 -0.73
CA PHE A 370 -16.53 24.82 0.00
C PHE A 370 -15.34 25.45 0.74
N THR A 371 -14.54 24.64 1.44
CA THR A 371 -13.34 25.12 2.15
C THR A 371 -12.34 25.77 1.19
N ASN A 372 -12.05 25.14 0.04
CA ASN A 372 -11.14 25.72 -0.95
C ASN A 372 -11.70 27.00 -1.59
N MET A 373 -13.01 27.08 -1.80
CA MET A 373 -13.67 28.31 -2.26
C MET A 373 -13.50 29.45 -1.24
N VAL A 374 -13.64 29.16 0.06
CA VAL A 374 -13.42 30.15 1.13
C VAL A 374 -12.00 30.70 1.05
N TYR A 375 -10.98 29.84 0.98
CA TYR A 375 -9.59 30.27 0.90
C TYR A 375 -9.28 31.04 -0.40
N LEU A 376 -9.85 30.61 -1.53
CA LEU A 376 -9.70 31.31 -2.81
C LEU A 376 -10.27 32.74 -2.74
N ILE A 377 -11.49 32.90 -2.22
CA ILE A 377 -12.16 34.20 -2.10
C ILE A 377 -11.47 35.08 -1.04
N MET A 378 -11.10 34.50 0.09
CA MET A 378 -10.37 35.18 1.16
C MET A 378 -9.04 35.74 0.63
N GLY A 379 -8.36 34.98 -0.23
CA GLY A 379 -7.07 35.33 -0.80
C GLY A 379 -5.99 35.54 0.25
N ASP A 380 -4.93 36.25 -0.13
CA ASP A 380 -3.83 36.57 0.79
C ASP A 380 -4.25 37.68 1.77
N ASP A 381 -4.74 37.27 2.94
CA ASP A 381 -5.19 38.19 3.98
C ASP A 381 -4.02 38.89 4.67
N GLU A 382 -2.90 38.20 4.84
CA GLU A 382 -1.70 38.75 5.47
C GLU A 382 -1.14 39.92 4.64
N LYS A 383 -1.06 39.76 3.32
CA LYS A 383 -0.66 40.84 2.41
C LYS A 383 -1.59 42.04 2.48
N ALA A 384 -2.90 41.81 2.66
CA ALA A 384 -3.86 42.91 2.81
C ALA A 384 -3.63 43.67 4.13
N ILE A 385 -3.41 42.96 5.25
CA ILE A 385 -3.11 43.58 6.54
C ILE A 385 -1.77 44.33 6.51
N ASN A 386 -0.73 43.75 5.91
CA ASN A 386 0.57 44.41 5.77
C ASN A 386 0.46 45.68 4.91
N SER A 387 -0.25 45.61 3.78
CA SER A 387 -0.52 46.78 2.94
C SER A 387 -1.26 47.87 3.69
N TYR A 388 -2.30 47.52 4.46
CA TYR A 388 -3.02 48.46 5.32
C TYR A 388 -2.09 49.17 6.32
N ASN A 389 -1.25 48.41 7.02
CA ASN A 389 -0.35 48.95 8.04
C ASN A 389 0.68 49.93 7.45
N GLU A 390 1.28 49.57 6.32
CA GLU A 390 2.25 50.42 5.60
C GLU A 390 1.60 51.71 5.10
N LEU A 391 0.40 51.64 4.50
CA LEU A 391 -0.35 52.81 4.06
C LEU A 391 -0.71 53.73 5.23
N ARG A 392 -1.11 53.16 6.37
CA ARG A 392 -1.44 53.94 7.58
C ARG A 392 -0.19 54.63 8.15
N LYS A 393 0.95 53.94 8.18
CA LYS A 393 2.25 54.51 8.60
C LYS A 393 2.69 55.65 7.69
N ALA A 394 2.46 55.52 6.39
CA ALA A 394 2.68 56.57 5.39
C ALA A 394 1.63 57.70 5.43
N LYS A 395 0.68 57.68 6.38
CA LYS A 395 -0.44 58.63 6.51
C LYS A 395 -1.37 58.67 5.29
N LYS A 396 -1.38 57.62 4.46
CA LYS A 396 -2.27 57.44 3.30
C LYS A 396 -3.58 56.78 3.75
N ILE A 397 -4.38 57.51 4.52
CA ILE A 397 -5.55 56.95 5.23
C ILE A 397 -6.63 56.45 4.26
N ASP A 398 -6.91 57.18 3.17
CA ASP A 398 -7.94 56.78 2.21
C ASP A 398 -7.58 55.48 1.46
N GLU A 399 -6.32 55.35 1.04
CA GLU A 399 -5.80 54.13 0.42
C GLU A 399 -5.87 52.95 1.41
N ALA A 400 -5.50 53.17 2.68
CA ALA A 400 -5.58 52.16 3.73
C ALA A 400 -7.04 51.70 3.96
N ASN A 401 -7.99 52.64 4.03
CA ASN A 401 -9.41 52.34 4.19
C ASN A 401 -9.96 51.50 3.03
N LYS A 402 -9.53 51.80 1.79
CA LYS A 402 -9.91 51.03 0.60
C LYS A 402 -9.44 49.57 0.66
N VAL A 403 -8.22 49.31 1.16
CA VAL A 403 -7.72 47.94 1.37
C VAL A 403 -8.61 47.17 2.35
N MET A 404 -9.01 47.80 3.44
CA MET A 404 -9.89 47.17 4.43
C MET A 404 -11.32 46.97 3.93
N GLU A 405 -11.83 47.87 3.08
CA GLU A 405 -13.11 47.69 2.41
C GLU A 405 -13.08 46.48 1.46
N GLN A 406 -12.05 46.36 0.63
CA GLN A 406 -11.85 45.20 -0.24
C GLN A 406 -11.74 43.89 0.56
N ARG A 407 -11.02 43.92 1.69
CA ARG A 407 -10.94 42.79 2.62
C ARG A 407 -12.32 42.40 3.17
N ARG A 408 -13.10 43.37 3.64
CA ARG A 408 -14.47 43.13 4.14
C ARG A 408 -15.38 42.57 3.05
N ALA A 409 -15.30 43.08 1.83
CA ALA A 409 -16.07 42.59 0.70
C ALA A 409 -15.73 41.13 0.35
N ARG A 410 -14.44 40.77 0.33
CA ARG A 410 -13.99 39.37 0.15
C ARG A 410 -14.56 38.47 1.24
N PHE A 411 -14.49 38.88 2.50
CA PHE A 411 -14.99 38.08 3.61
C PHE A 411 -16.51 37.91 3.55
N ALA A 412 -17.25 38.98 3.24
CA ALA A 412 -18.70 38.90 3.03
C ALA A 412 -19.06 37.89 1.93
N LYS A 413 -18.31 37.86 0.83
CA LYS A 413 -18.48 36.88 -0.26
C LYS A 413 -18.14 35.44 0.18
N ALA A 414 -17.18 35.26 1.08
CA ALA A 414 -16.76 33.95 1.57
C ALA A 414 -17.71 33.34 2.62
N ILE A 415 -18.45 34.16 3.38
CA ILE A 415 -19.32 33.71 4.48
C ILE A 415 -20.29 32.59 4.08
N PRO A 416 -21.07 32.68 2.98
CA PRO A 416 -22.02 31.62 2.62
C PRO A 416 -21.36 30.26 2.39
N TYR A 417 -20.16 30.25 1.79
CA TYR A 417 -19.40 29.02 1.57
C TYR A 417 -18.83 28.48 2.89
N ALA A 418 -18.35 29.37 3.77
CA ALA A 418 -17.85 28.99 5.09
C ALA A 418 -18.97 28.43 5.99
N GLU A 419 -20.17 29.03 5.96
CA GLU A 419 -21.34 28.52 6.68
C GLU A 419 -21.75 27.13 6.20
N LYS A 420 -21.69 26.87 4.88
CA LYS A 420 -21.94 25.53 4.32
C LYS A 420 -20.86 24.53 4.71
N ALA A 421 -19.58 24.89 4.64
CA ALA A 421 -18.47 24.03 5.08
C ALA A 421 -18.57 23.67 6.58
N TYR A 422 -18.98 24.63 7.42
CA TYR A 422 -19.26 24.43 8.84
C TYR A 422 -20.50 23.55 9.08
N ALA A 423 -21.58 23.73 8.32
CA ALA A 423 -22.78 22.91 8.48
C ALA A 423 -22.51 21.42 8.17
N LEU A 424 -21.60 21.14 7.23
CA LEU A 424 -21.17 19.79 6.88
C LEU A 424 -20.22 19.16 7.92
N ASP A 425 -19.49 19.97 8.68
CA ASP A 425 -18.69 19.51 9.84
C ASP A 425 -18.65 20.58 10.94
N PRO A 426 -19.60 20.53 11.89
CA PRO A 426 -19.68 21.52 12.97
C PRO A 426 -18.52 21.46 13.98
N LYS A 427 -17.66 20.44 13.92
CA LYS A 427 -16.51 20.25 14.82
C LYS A 427 -15.20 20.77 14.23
N ASP A 428 -15.20 21.25 12.99
CA ASP A 428 -14.00 21.85 12.39
C ASP A 428 -13.66 23.18 13.07
N ALA A 429 -12.58 23.15 13.87
CA ALA A 429 -12.09 24.29 14.62
C ALA A 429 -11.57 25.42 13.73
N ASP A 430 -11.03 25.11 12.54
CA ASP A 430 -10.52 26.10 11.60
C ASP A 430 -11.68 26.88 10.97
N MET A 431 -12.74 26.20 10.55
CA MET A 431 -13.94 26.86 10.02
C MET A 431 -14.65 27.70 11.08
N VAL A 432 -14.72 27.23 12.32
CA VAL A 432 -15.28 28.03 13.44
C VAL A 432 -14.45 29.31 13.63
N SER A 433 -13.12 29.20 13.62
CA SER A 433 -12.20 30.33 13.76
C SER A 433 -12.33 31.33 12.60
N LEU A 434 -12.44 30.84 11.36
CA LEU A 434 -12.63 31.68 10.17
C LEU A 434 -13.96 32.40 10.19
N LEU A 435 -15.07 31.72 10.47
CA LEU A 435 -16.40 32.35 10.55
C LEU A 435 -16.41 33.44 11.63
N LYS A 436 -15.83 33.17 12.81
CA LYS A 436 -15.65 34.19 13.86
C LYS A 436 -14.91 35.42 13.31
N ALA A 437 -13.79 35.23 12.60
CA ALA A 437 -13.01 36.31 12.03
C ALA A 437 -13.77 37.08 10.93
N PHE A 438 -14.52 36.38 10.08
CA PHE A 438 -15.33 36.96 9.01
C PHE A 438 -16.48 37.81 9.57
N TYR A 439 -17.19 37.33 10.58
CA TYR A 439 -18.26 38.12 11.22
C TYR A 439 -17.72 39.31 12.00
N ASN A 440 -16.54 39.20 12.62
CA ASN A 440 -15.87 40.35 13.24
C ASN A 440 -15.54 41.43 12.19
N ALA A 441 -14.93 41.03 11.07
CA ALA A 441 -14.55 41.97 10.02
C ALA A 441 -15.76 42.62 9.33
N THR A 442 -16.86 41.87 9.17
CA THR A 442 -18.12 42.35 8.57
C THR A 442 -19.07 42.98 9.58
N GLN A 443 -18.62 43.17 10.83
CA GLN A 443 -19.36 43.82 11.92
C GLN A 443 -20.69 43.15 12.31
N ASN A 444 -20.83 41.85 12.05
CA ASN A 444 -21.96 41.06 12.52
C ASN A 444 -21.72 40.58 13.96
N THR A 445 -21.97 41.47 14.93
CA THR A 445 -21.67 41.23 16.35
C THR A 445 -22.40 40.02 16.93
N ALA A 446 -23.64 39.76 16.51
CA ALA A 446 -24.42 38.62 16.99
C ALA A 446 -23.75 37.29 16.58
N LYS A 447 -23.43 37.14 15.28
CA LYS A 447 -22.77 35.95 14.76
C LYS A 447 -21.32 35.82 15.26
N PHE A 448 -20.61 36.93 15.45
CA PHE A 448 -19.29 36.92 16.08
C PHE A 448 -19.35 36.30 17.49
N ASN A 449 -20.30 36.72 18.33
CA ASN A 449 -20.46 36.18 19.68
C ASN A 449 -20.87 34.70 19.66
N GLU A 450 -21.72 34.29 18.73
CA GLU A 450 -22.09 32.88 18.52
C GLU A 450 -20.84 32.02 18.23
N PHE A 451 -20.03 32.40 17.24
CA PHE A 451 -18.85 31.62 16.86
C PHE A 451 -17.70 31.73 17.86
N LYS A 452 -17.63 32.81 18.64
CA LYS A 452 -16.71 32.92 19.78
C LYS A 452 -17.04 31.90 20.88
N ALA A 453 -18.32 31.67 21.16
CA ALA A 453 -18.75 30.66 22.13
C ALA A 453 -18.42 29.24 21.63
N LYS A 454 -18.75 28.94 20.36
CA LYS A 454 -18.43 27.65 19.72
C LYS A 454 -16.93 27.33 19.74
N GLU A 455 -16.08 28.31 19.45
CA GLU A 455 -14.62 28.13 19.51
C GLU A 455 -14.13 27.78 20.92
N ALA A 456 -14.75 28.35 21.96
CA ALA A 456 -14.40 28.05 23.34
C ALA A 456 -14.85 26.65 23.77
N GLU A 457 -15.96 26.15 23.23
CA GLU A 457 -16.45 24.78 23.47
C GLU A 457 -15.52 23.72 22.88
N LEU A 458 -14.95 23.96 21.69
CA LEU A 458 -14.02 23.02 21.03
C LEU A 458 -12.65 22.90 21.73
N LYS A 459 -12.32 23.83 22.64
CA LYS A 459 -11.06 23.84 23.41
C LYS A 459 -11.17 23.13 24.76
N LYS A 460 -12.37 22.73 25.16
CA LYS A 460 -12.65 21.94 26.37
C LYS A 460 -12.71 20.48 26.03
#